data_AF-A0A9P6FQS2-F1
#
_entry.id   AF-A0A9P6FQS2-F1
#
_cell.length_a   1.000
_cell.length_b   1.000
_cell.length_c   1.000
_cell.angle_alpha   90.00
_cell.angle_beta   90.00
_cell.angle_gamma   90.00
#
_symmetry.space_group_name_H-M   'P 1'
#
loop_
_entity.id
_entity.type
_entity.pdbx_description
1 polymer ?
#
loop_
_entity_poly.entity_id
_entity_poly.type
_entity_poly.pdbx_seq_one_letter_code
_entity_poly.pdbx_strand_id
1 'polypeptide(L)'
;EVKEITFSFTLVALLFATGAAYASYRATRRPSRSLTGFVSQSGHESASTQVNQFIKWYINATWIAILGYLFFDVGKIWAVVGALHNLLEVALLIVLQSGGRVSSLYFGLYMFVYVCVTIILSVYLSWPMDAIFFRWQGLCSDFGLVVFFIRMYCSTKKQLDQYESGASHDQQLALAQVEADRLEMDHHLASSSSFHSVNLAGANGQANGHANGHANGQANGQANGSSSQPHTLQQIHTGFKKFVARAPRIPGLHDSSSESDSDNEGRNPNASLSPPRQSRPRQDRPVVIPIAQNGHGVADGNGTANAHGSPERTLTIVELNQDPDIWGVEWHNPNQIRLLIAAAIFHVLGNCVTTIWAMSTAAMAAFHISYGLSFPLYAYYLYVDNHALRQTKIYLPDCSKFKTITGVCLSLIGATATVRAGLFVATRAAAEENGMVGFGFF
;
A
#
# COMPACT_ATOMS: atom_id res chain seq x y z
N GLU A 1 40.12 -12.59 9.46
CA GLU A 1 39.43 -13.15 8.27
C GLU A 1 37.92 -13.38 8.44
N VAL A 2 37.42 -14.46 9.06
CA VAL A 2 35.96 -14.76 9.11
C VAL A 2 35.10 -13.62 9.69
N LYS A 3 35.58 -12.98 10.76
CA LYS A 3 34.90 -11.81 11.37
C LYS A 3 34.85 -10.61 10.41
N GLU A 4 35.94 -10.35 9.68
CA GLU A 4 36.02 -9.24 8.73
C GLU A 4 35.10 -9.49 7.54
N ILE A 5 35.07 -10.72 7.00
CA ILE A 5 34.16 -11.11 5.92
C ILE A 5 32.70 -10.93 6.36
N THR A 6 32.35 -11.43 7.55
CA THR A 6 30.99 -11.28 8.10
C THR A 6 30.62 -9.80 8.29
N PHE A 7 31.55 -9.01 8.81
CA PHE A 7 31.36 -7.57 8.99
C PHE A 7 31.16 -6.85 7.64
N SER A 8 31.93 -7.17 6.61
CA SER A 8 31.77 -6.62 5.26
C SER A 8 30.38 -6.91 4.68
N PHE A 9 29.90 -8.15 4.78
CA PHE A 9 28.55 -8.50 4.32
C PHE A 9 27.45 -7.80 5.14
N THR A 10 27.66 -7.64 6.44
CA THR A 10 26.74 -6.90 7.31
C THR A 10 26.66 -5.43 6.90
N LEU A 11 27.81 -4.80 6.60
CA LEU A 11 27.88 -3.43 6.10
C LEU A 11 27.15 -3.27 4.76
N VAL A 12 27.34 -4.21 3.83
CA VAL A 12 26.63 -4.21 2.55
C VAL A 12 25.12 -4.33 2.76
N ALA A 13 24.67 -5.25 3.61
CA ALA A 13 23.26 -5.38 3.96
C ALA A 13 22.70 -4.10 4.61
N LEU A 14 23.47 -3.45 5.47
CA LEU A 14 23.10 -2.16 6.08
C LEU A 14 22.92 -1.08 5.01
N LEU A 15 23.82 -0.99 4.03
CA LEU A 15 23.71 -0.01 2.94
C LEU A 15 22.43 -0.23 2.13
N PHE A 16 22.15 -1.47 1.75
CA PHE A 16 20.90 -1.80 1.04
C PHE A 16 19.66 -1.51 1.90
N ALA A 17 19.66 -1.90 3.17
CA ALA A 17 18.55 -1.64 4.08
C ALA A 17 18.33 -0.13 4.31
N THR A 18 19.41 0.65 4.39
CA THR A 18 19.34 2.11 4.51
C THR A 18 18.75 2.74 3.25
N GLY A 19 19.20 2.28 2.07
CA GLY A 19 18.64 2.69 0.78
C GLY A 19 17.16 2.34 0.66
N ALA A 20 16.77 1.13 1.05
CA ALA A 20 15.38 0.67 1.06
C ALA A 20 14.50 1.45 2.06
N ALA A 21 15.00 1.71 3.27
CA ALA A 21 14.31 2.51 4.28
C ALA A 21 14.08 3.94 3.77
N TYR A 22 15.12 4.57 3.20
CA TYR A 22 15.02 5.90 2.59
C TYR A 22 14.04 5.91 1.41
N ALA A 23 14.13 4.93 0.50
CA ALA A 23 13.24 4.81 -0.65
C ALA A 23 11.78 4.59 -0.22
N SER A 24 11.53 3.73 0.77
CA SER A 24 10.19 3.49 1.31
C SER A 24 9.60 4.72 2.01
N TYR A 25 10.42 5.48 2.74
CA TYR A 25 10.02 6.77 3.32
C TYR A 25 9.65 7.78 2.22
N ARG A 26 10.48 7.90 1.19
CA ARG A 26 10.20 8.79 0.05
C ARG A 26 8.94 8.36 -0.70
N ALA A 27 8.78 7.06 -0.94
CA ALA A 27 7.63 6.48 -1.63
C ALA A 27 6.30 6.76 -0.89
N THR A 28 6.31 6.79 0.44
CA THR A 28 5.10 6.94 1.27
C THR A 28 4.82 8.37 1.73
N ARG A 29 5.75 9.33 1.51
CA ARG A 29 5.59 10.72 1.98
C ARG A 29 4.52 11.50 1.23
N ARG A 30 4.31 11.18 -0.05
CA ARG A 30 3.34 11.84 -0.93
C ARG A 30 2.66 10.78 -1.80
N PRO A 31 1.78 9.95 -1.22
CA PRO A 31 1.07 8.96 -2.01
C PRO A 31 0.32 9.67 -3.15
N SER A 32 0.39 9.10 -4.35
CA SER A 32 -0.43 9.53 -5.48
C SER A 32 -1.91 9.36 -5.10
N ARG A 33 -2.77 10.09 -5.80
CA ARG A 33 -4.21 10.07 -5.56
C ARG A 33 -4.85 8.74 -6.00
N SER A 34 -4.17 8.00 -6.87
CA SER A 34 -4.60 6.72 -7.45
C SER A 34 -3.98 5.54 -6.70
N LEU A 35 -4.25 5.46 -5.40
CA LEU A 35 -3.83 4.33 -4.58
C LEU A 35 -4.47 3.03 -5.05
N THR A 36 -3.71 1.95 -4.95
CA THR A 36 -4.20 0.60 -5.19
C THR A 36 -5.36 0.25 -4.26
N GLY A 37 -6.45 -0.24 -4.84
CA GLY A 37 -7.60 -0.75 -4.11
C GLY A 37 -7.44 -2.24 -3.81
N PHE A 38 -7.46 -2.63 -2.54
CA PHE A 38 -7.64 -4.01 -2.13
C PHE A 38 -9.13 -4.36 -2.16
N VAL A 39 -9.50 -5.25 -3.07
CA VAL A 39 -10.88 -5.73 -3.21
C VAL A 39 -11.02 -7.04 -2.45
N SER A 40 -11.87 -7.01 -1.42
CA SER A 40 -12.26 -8.22 -0.69
C SER A 40 -13.28 -9.04 -1.50
N GLN A 41 -13.54 -10.28 -1.07
CA GLN A 41 -14.52 -11.14 -1.73
C GLN A 41 -15.96 -10.60 -1.70
N SER A 42 -16.30 -9.77 -0.71
CA SER A 42 -17.62 -9.12 -0.64
C SER A 42 -17.75 -7.95 -1.63
N GLY A 43 -16.71 -7.68 -2.43
CA GLY A 43 -16.62 -6.51 -3.31
C GLY A 43 -16.26 -5.23 -2.56
N HIS A 44 -16.13 -5.26 -1.22
CA HIS A 44 -15.70 -4.10 -0.47
C HIS A 44 -14.24 -3.77 -0.80
N GLU A 45 -14.01 -2.54 -1.23
CA GLU A 45 -12.71 -2.00 -1.60
C GLU A 45 -12.09 -1.21 -0.44
N SER A 46 -10.80 -1.43 -0.19
CA SER A 46 -10.04 -0.67 0.80
C SER A 46 -8.74 -0.15 0.19
N ALA A 47 -8.32 1.05 0.58
CA ALA A 47 -7.07 1.61 0.08
C ALA A 47 -5.85 0.82 0.60
N SER A 48 -4.82 0.66 -0.24
CA SER A 48 -3.54 0.00 0.10
C SER A 48 -2.73 0.73 1.16
N THR A 49 -3.14 1.93 1.58
CA THR A 49 -2.37 2.79 2.48
C THR A 49 -1.95 2.07 3.76
N GLN A 50 -2.84 1.32 4.41
CA GLN A 50 -2.49 0.64 5.67
C GLN A 50 -1.45 -0.47 5.44
N VAL A 51 -1.63 -1.29 4.41
CA VAL A 51 -0.66 -2.32 4.00
C VAL A 51 0.69 -1.68 3.68
N ASN A 52 0.71 -0.58 2.92
CA ASN A 52 1.92 0.16 2.58
C ASN A 52 2.64 0.71 3.81
N GLN A 53 1.90 1.20 4.82
CA GLN A 53 2.51 1.63 6.08
C GLN A 53 3.14 0.46 6.84
N PHE A 54 2.50 -0.72 6.88
CA PHE A 54 3.08 -1.90 7.52
C PHE A 54 4.32 -2.40 6.80
N ILE A 55 4.33 -2.45 5.46
CA ILE A 55 5.54 -2.82 4.68
C ILE A 55 6.68 -1.82 4.97
N LYS A 56 6.39 -0.52 5.06
CA LYS A 56 7.38 0.50 5.43
C LYS A 56 7.92 0.26 6.84
N TRP A 57 7.04 0.05 7.82
CA TRP A 57 7.46 -0.23 9.19
C TRP A 57 8.29 -1.50 9.29
N TYR A 58 7.93 -2.52 8.53
CA TYR A 58 8.70 -3.75 8.39
C TYR A 58 10.11 -3.50 7.86
N ILE A 59 10.27 -2.77 6.75
CA ILE A 59 11.59 -2.37 6.22
C ILE A 59 12.40 -1.63 7.31
N ASN A 60 11.78 -0.67 8.01
CA ASN A 60 12.45 0.11 9.05
C ASN A 60 12.87 -0.75 10.25
N ALA A 61 12.02 -1.68 10.69
CA ALA A 61 12.34 -2.57 11.80
C ALA A 61 13.49 -3.50 11.45
N THR A 62 13.56 -4.01 10.21
CA THR A 62 14.72 -4.78 9.75
C THR A 62 15.99 -3.92 9.71
N TRP A 63 15.89 -2.68 9.26
CA TRP A 63 17.03 -1.76 9.29
C TRP A 63 17.54 -1.53 10.72
N ILE A 64 16.63 -1.34 11.68
CA ILE A 64 16.97 -1.27 13.11
C ILE A 64 17.57 -2.60 13.61
N ALA A 65 17.08 -3.76 13.15
CA ALA A 65 17.61 -5.07 13.50
C ALA A 65 19.06 -5.26 13.00
N ILE A 66 19.36 -4.84 11.77
CA ILE A 66 20.71 -4.90 11.19
C ILE A 66 21.65 -3.95 11.95
N LEU A 67 21.19 -2.73 12.26
CA LEU A 67 21.95 -1.82 13.11
C LEU A 67 22.19 -2.40 14.51
N GLY A 68 21.15 -2.98 15.11
CA GLY A 68 21.24 -3.64 16.41
C GLY A 68 22.27 -4.76 16.40
N TYR A 69 22.31 -5.56 15.34
CA TYR A 69 23.30 -6.62 15.15
C TYR A 69 24.74 -6.08 15.01
N LEU A 70 24.94 -4.86 14.48
CA LEU A 70 26.27 -4.25 14.38
C LEU A 70 26.79 -3.72 15.72
N PHE A 71 25.90 -3.17 16.55
CA PHE A 71 26.29 -2.51 17.80
C PHE A 71 26.18 -3.40 19.03
N PHE A 72 25.26 -4.36 19.01
CA PHE A 72 25.02 -5.27 20.12
C PHE A 72 25.43 -6.67 19.70
N ASP A 73 26.18 -7.33 20.58
CA ASP A 73 26.47 -8.75 20.43
C ASP A 73 25.16 -9.55 20.33
N VAL A 74 25.18 -10.72 19.69
CA VAL A 74 23.99 -11.53 19.29
C VAL A 74 23.21 -12.13 20.48
N GLY A 75 23.29 -11.49 21.65
CA GLY A 75 22.60 -11.87 22.88
C GLY A 75 21.16 -11.36 22.97
N LYS A 76 20.68 -11.26 24.21
CA LYS A 76 19.26 -11.03 24.54
C LYS A 76 18.68 -9.71 24.00
N ILE A 77 19.50 -8.69 23.77
CA ILE A 77 19.06 -7.39 23.21
C ILE A 77 18.63 -7.58 21.75
N TRP A 78 19.37 -8.37 20.97
CA TRP A 78 19.01 -8.67 19.58
C TRP A 78 17.66 -9.39 19.50
N ALA A 79 17.36 -10.29 20.45
CA ALA A 79 16.08 -11.00 20.49
C ALA A 79 14.86 -10.06 20.59
N VAL A 80 14.98 -8.91 21.28
CA VAL A 80 13.89 -7.92 21.34
C VAL A 80 13.65 -7.29 19.97
N VAL A 81 14.71 -6.92 19.26
CA VAL A 81 14.60 -6.30 17.93
C VAL A 81 14.11 -7.31 16.89
N GLY A 82 14.61 -8.54 16.95
CA GLY A 82 14.10 -9.63 16.11
C GLY A 82 12.63 -9.96 16.42
N ALA A 83 12.21 -9.89 17.68
CA ALA A 83 10.80 -10.10 18.04
C ALA A 83 9.90 -9.01 17.44
N LEU A 84 10.36 -7.75 17.43
CA LEU A 84 9.65 -6.65 16.77
C LEU A 84 9.56 -6.85 15.25
N HIS A 85 10.61 -7.37 14.62
CA HIS A 85 10.61 -7.72 13.20
C HIS A 85 9.57 -8.80 12.90
N ASN A 86 9.62 -9.94 13.60
CA ASN A 86 8.67 -11.04 13.41
C ASN A 86 7.23 -10.59 13.72
N LEU A 87 7.06 -9.74 14.73
CA LEU A 87 5.77 -9.13 15.07
C LEU A 87 5.18 -8.38 13.87
N LEU A 88 5.98 -7.59 13.15
CA LEU A 88 5.51 -6.83 11.98
C LEU A 88 5.13 -7.72 10.80
N GLU A 89 5.76 -8.88 10.63
CA GLU A 89 5.37 -9.88 9.62
C GLU A 89 4.02 -10.50 9.95
N VAL A 90 3.82 -10.89 11.22
CA VAL A 90 2.54 -11.38 11.72
C VAL A 90 1.46 -10.29 11.57
N ALA A 91 1.80 -9.04 11.88
CA ALA A 91 0.91 -7.89 11.67
C ALA A 91 0.48 -7.78 10.21
N LEU A 92 1.44 -7.86 9.30
CA LEU A 92 1.22 -7.76 7.86
C LEU A 92 0.31 -8.89 7.37
N LEU A 93 0.55 -10.14 7.81
CA LEU A 93 -0.32 -11.28 7.52
C LEU A 93 -1.76 -11.05 8.01
N ILE A 94 -1.95 -10.58 9.24
CA ILE A 94 -3.29 -10.32 9.79
C ILE A 94 -3.99 -9.19 9.03
N VAL A 95 -3.27 -8.10 8.71
CA VAL A 95 -3.82 -6.96 7.93
C VAL A 95 -4.29 -7.42 6.56
N LEU A 96 -3.46 -8.19 5.86
CA LEU A 96 -3.79 -8.71 4.54
C LEU A 96 -4.97 -9.69 4.59
N GLN A 97 -5.00 -10.57 5.60
CA GLN A 97 -6.12 -11.49 5.82
C GLN A 97 -7.43 -10.76 6.18
N SER A 98 -7.33 -9.60 6.83
CA SER A 98 -8.48 -8.78 7.26
C SER A 98 -9.02 -7.86 6.15
N GLY A 99 -8.61 -8.04 4.89
CA GLY A 99 -9.11 -7.21 3.80
C GLY A 99 -8.25 -5.98 3.52
N GLY A 100 -7.03 -5.90 4.06
CA GLY A 100 -6.17 -4.70 3.99
C GLY A 100 -6.51 -3.63 5.03
N ARG A 101 -7.55 -3.85 5.84
CA ARG A 101 -7.99 -2.94 6.89
C ARG A 101 -8.03 -3.63 8.24
N VAL A 102 -7.53 -2.94 9.24
CA VAL A 102 -7.61 -3.37 10.63
C VAL A 102 -8.22 -2.25 11.46
N SER A 103 -9.46 -2.45 11.89
CA SER A 103 -10.17 -1.56 12.81
C SER A 103 -10.57 -2.25 14.11
N SER A 104 -10.23 -3.53 14.27
CA SER A 104 -10.71 -4.33 15.40
C SER A 104 -9.73 -4.31 16.57
N LEU A 105 -10.29 -4.17 17.78
CA LEU A 105 -9.57 -4.40 19.04
C LEU A 105 -8.91 -5.79 19.07
N TYR A 106 -9.51 -6.76 18.38
CA TYR A 106 -8.98 -8.12 18.23
C TYR A 106 -7.58 -8.15 17.61
N PHE A 107 -7.24 -7.24 16.70
CA PHE A 107 -5.87 -7.18 16.17
C PHE A 107 -4.85 -6.88 17.26
N GLY A 108 -5.11 -5.86 18.08
CA GLY A 108 -4.23 -5.53 19.21
C GLY A 108 -4.10 -6.72 20.17
N LEU A 109 -5.20 -7.43 20.43
CA LEU A 109 -5.20 -8.63 21.25
C LEU A 109 -4.36 -9.77 20.65
N TYR A 110 -4.48 -10.05 19.34
CA TYR A 110 -3.67 -11.07 18.68
C TYR A 110 -2.18 -10.74 18.74
N MET A 111 -1.82 -9.49 18.48
CA MET A 111 -0.44 -9.01 18.54
C MET A 111 0.12 -9.10 19.95
N PHE A 112 -0.66 -8.71 20.95
CA PHE A 112 -0.28 -8.83 22.36
C PHE A 112 -0.08 -10.29 22.77
N VAL A 113 -1.02 -11.17 22.45
CA VAL A 113 -0.92 -12.62 22.75
C VAL A 113 0.31 -13.22 22.09
N TYR A 114 0.57 -12.89 20.82
CA TYR A 114 1.77 -13.34 20.12
C TYR A 114 3.05 -12.90 20.85
N VAL A 115 3.19 -11.62 21.19
CA VAL A 115 4.36 -11.11 21.92
C VAL A 115 4.51 -11.81 23.28
N CYS A 116 3.42 -11.96 24.03
CA CYS A 116 3.46 -12.65 25.33
C CYS A 116 3.93 -14.09 25.19
N VAL A 117 3.38 -14.86 24.24
CA VAL A 117 3.76 -16.26 24.00
C VAL A 117 5.23 -16.34 23.59
N THR A 118 5.68 -15.50 22.66
CA THR A 118 7.07 -15.48 22.20
C THR A 118 8.03 -15.16 23.33
N ILE A 119 7.72 -14.17 24.17
CA ILE A 119 8.55 -13.79 25.33
C ILE A 119 8.56 -14.91 26.37
N ILE A 120 7.39 -15.44 26.74
CA ILE A 120 7.27 -16.52 27.74
C ILE A 120 8.10 -17.72 27.29
N LEU A 121 7.90 -18.21 26.07
CA LEU A 121 8.66 -19.35 25.56
C LEU A 121 10.16 -19.07 25.45
N SER A 122 10.57 -17.87 25.03
CA SER A 122 12.01 -17.51 24.99
C SER A 122 12.65 -17.41 26.38
N VAL A 123 11.88 -17.10 27.42
CA VAL A 123 12.37 -17.06 28.82
C VAL A 123 12.40 -18.44 29.45
N TYR A 124 11.40 -19.29 29.16
CA TYR A 124 11.28 -20.63 29.75
C TYR A 124 12.18 -21.67 29.08
N LEU A 125 12.47 -21.53 27.80
CA LEU A 125 13.37 -22.44 27.09
C LEU A 125 14.82 -22.11 27.44
N SER A 126 15.60 -23.13 27.81
CA SER A 126 17.05 -22.99 28.00
C SER A 126 17.76 -22.90 26.66
N TRP A 127 18.91 -22.23 26.63
CA TRP A 127 19.81 -22.32 25.48
C TRP A 127 20.18 -23.79 25.18
N PRO A 128 20.17 -24.25 23.91
CA PRO A 128 19.91 -23.50 22.66
C PRO A 128 18.45 -23.52 22.18
N MET A 129 17.52 -24.08 22.96
CA MET A 129 16.12 -24.29 22.56
C MET A 129 15.36 -22.97 22.36
N ASP A 130 15.69 -21.94 23.12
CA ASP A 130 15.17 -20.57 22.94
C ASP A 130 15.52 -20.01 21.55
N ALA A 131 16.77 -20.12 21.13
CA ALA A 131 17.24 -19.67 19.82
C ALA A 131 16.59 -20.47 18.68
N ILE A 132 16.44 -21.79 18.85
CA ILE A 132 15.75 -22.65 17.89
C ILE A 132 14.28 -22.24 17.75
N PHE A 133 13.59 -22.07 18.87
CA PHE A 133 12.20 -21.61 18.88
C PHE A 133 12.06 -20.23 18.22
N PHE A 134 12.98 -19.31 18.55
CA PHE A 134 12.98 -17.96 17.98
C PHE A 134 13.16 -17.96 16.45
N ARG A 135 14.03 -18.83 15.92
CA ARG A 135 14.16 -19.01 14.46
C ARG A 135 12.93 -19.67 13.85
N TRP A 136 12.38 -20.67 14.52
CA TRP A 136 11.19 -21.39 14.04
C TRP A 136 9.99 -20.46 13.88
N GLN A 137 9.72 -19.59 14.84
CA GLN A 137 8.61 -18.65 14.73
C GLN A 137 8.78 -17.63 13.59
N GLY A 138 9.99 -17.13 13.35
CA GLY A 138 10.28 -16.18 12.25
C GLY A 138 10.11 -16.87 10.89
N LEU A 139 10.62 -18.09 10.75
CA LEU A 139 10.40 -18.89 9.55
C LEU A 139 8.92 -19.16 9.28
N CYS A 140 8.10 -19.34 10.32
CA CYS A 140 6.66 -19.52 10.13
C CYS A 140 6.01 -18.28 9.49
N SER A 141 6.36 -17.07 9.94
CA SER A 141 5.84 -15.83 9.34
C SER A 141 6.40 -15.60 7.93
N ASP A 142 7.69 -15.88 7.70
CA ASP A 142 8.32 -15.80 6.38
C ASP A 142 7.60 -16.66 5.32
N PHE A 143 7.44 -17.95 5.62
CA PHE A 143 6.71 -18.86 4.73
C PHE A 143 5.25 -18.43 4.58
N GLY A 144 4.64 -17.91 5.65
CA GLY A 144 3.30 -17.34 5.63
C GLY A 144 3.15 -16.22 4.59
N LEU A 145 4.09 -15.28 4.57
CA LEU A 145 4.09 -14.16 3.63
C LEU A 145 4.23 -14.65 2.18
N VAL A 146 5.14 -15.59 1.90
CA VAL A 146 5.29 -16.18 0.57
C VAL A 146 3.98 -16.82 0.11
N VAL A 147 3.41 -17.70 0.93
CA VAL A 147 2.14 -18.38 0.61
C VAL A 147 1.02 -17.37 0.38
N PHE A 148 0.92 -16.34 1.23
CA PHE A 148 -0.12 -15.34 1.12
C PHE A 148 0.02 -14.50 -0.16
N PHE A 149 1.22 -14.01 -0.49
CA PHE A 149 1.45 -13.24 -1.70
C PHE A 149 1.21 -14.04 -2.98
N ILE A 150 1.59 -15.33 -3.01
CA ILE A 150 1.26 -16.23 -4.13
C ILE A 150 -0.26 -16.34 -4.28
N ARG A 151 -0.99 -16.56 -3.19
CA ARG A 151 -2.47 -16.65 -3.23
C ARG A 151 -3.11 -15.34 -3.68
N MET A 152 -2.58 -14.21 -3.24
CA MET A 152 -3.02 -12.87 -3.65
C MET A 152 -2.81 -12.65 -5.16
N TYR A 153 -1.65 -13.06 -5.68
CA TYR A 153 -1.36 -13.05 -7.12
C TYR A 153 -2.35 -13.92 -7.91
N CYS A 154 -2.56 -15.17 -7.49
CA CYS A 154 -3.49 -16.07 -8.16
C CYS A 154 -4.94 -15.56 -8.11
N SER A 155 -5.37 -15.00 -6.98
CA SER A 155 -6.71 -14.41 -6.83
C SER A 155 -6.89 -13.21 -7.77
N THR A 156 -5.91 -12.31 -7.79
CA THR A 156 -5.91 -11.13 -8.66
C THR A 156 -5.92 -11.54 -10.13
N LYS A 157 -5.05 -12.46 -10.52
CA LYS A 157 -5.00 -12.97 -11.89
C LYS A 157 -6.33 -13.60 -12.31
N LYS A 158 -6.90 -14.49 -11.48
CA LYS A 158 -8.18 -15.15 -11.77
C LYS A 158 -9.31 -14.14 -11.97
N GLN A 159 -9.36 -13.07 -11.18
CA GLN A 159 -10.38 -12.03 -11.32
C GLN A 159 -10.16 -11.21 -12.60
N LEU A 160 -8.92 -10.88 -12.94
CA LEU A 160 -8.60 -10.19 -14.20
C LEU A 160 -8.95 -11.05 -15.43
N ASP A 161 -8.70 -12.36 -15.37
CA ASP A 161 -9.03 -13.30 -16.45
C ASP A 161 -10.55 -13.46 -16.67
N GLN A 162 -11.40 -13.05 -15.72
CA GLN A 162 -12.86 -13.05 -15.88
C GLN A 162 -13.38 -11.89 -16.74
N TYR A 163 -12.56 -10.86 -16.97
CA TYR A 163 -12.90 -9.77 -17.86
C TYR A 163 -12.46 -10.15 -19.29
N GLU A 164 -13.40 -10.07 -20.26
CA GLU A 164 -13.15 -10.45 -21.66
C GLU A 164 -11.93 -9.75 -22.28
N SER A 165 -11.60 -8.56 -21.79
CA SER A 165 -10.36 -7.84 -22.13
C SER A 165 -9.90 -6.96 -20.96
N GLY A 166 -8.58 -6.72 -20.85
CA GLY A 166 -8.04 -5.73 -19.91
C GLY A 166 -8.65 -4.34 -20.11
N ALA A 167 -8.96 -3.98 -21.36
CA ALA A 167 -9.66 -2.74 -21.69
C ALA A 167 -11.06 -2.65 -21.07
N SER A 168 -11.81 -3.76 -21.02
CA SER A 168 -13.13 -3.79 -20.38
C SER A 168 -13.06 -3.60 -18.87
N HIS A 169 -12.02 -4.17 -18.23
CA HIS A 169 -11.76 -3.97 -16.80
C HIS A 169 -11.40 -2.50 -16.52
N ASP A 170 -10.45 -1.95 -17.27
CA ASP A 170 -10.04 -0.55 -17.16
C ASP A 170 -11.21 0.42 -17.39
N GLN A 171 -12.10 0.11 -18.35
CA GLN A 171 -13.30 0.89 -18.58
C GLN A 171 -14.27 0.84 -17.40
N GLN A 172 -14.49 -0.34 -16.81
CA GLN A 172 -15.32 -0.47 -15.61
C GLN A 172 -14.72 0.25 -14.40
N LEU A 173 -13.40 0.22 -14.25
CA LEU A 173 -12.68 0.98 -13.23
C LEU A 173 -12.86 2.47 -13.41
N ALA A 174 -12.67 2.97 -14.64
CA ALA A 174 -12.85 4.38 -14.96
C ALA A 174 -14.29 4.84 -14.70
N LEU A 175 -15.30 4.05 -15.08
CA LEU A 175 -16.70 4.34 -14.81
C LEU A 175 -17.02 4.33 -13.32
N ALA A 176 -16.50 3.35 -12.57
CA ALA A 176 -16.67 3.28 -11.12
C ALA A 176 -16.04 4.48 -10.41
N GLN A 177 -14.87 4.94 -10.88
CA GLN A 177 -14.21 6.13 -10.35
C GLN A 177 -15.02 7.39 -10.65
N VAL A 178 -15.52 7.56 -11.88
CA VAL A 178 -16.37 8.71 -12.25
C VAL A 178 -17.64 8.75 -11.39
N GLU A 179 -18.27 7.60 -11.14
CA GLU A 179 -19.46 7.54 -10.28
C GLU A 179 -19.12 7.83 -8.81
N ALA A 180 -17.98 7.35 -8.31
CA ALA A 180 -17.52 7.67 -6.96
C ALA A 180 -17.26 9.18 -6.79
N ASP A 181 -16.60 9.82 -7.76
CA ASP A 181 -16.34 11.26 -7.77
C ASP A 181 -17.65 12.06 -7.82
N ARG A 182 -18.65 11.58 -8.58
CA ARG A 182 -19.99 12.18 -8.65
C ARG A 182 -20.70 12.14 -7.30
N LEU A 183 -20.73 10.97 -6.64
CA LEU A 183 -21.34 10.81 -5.33
C LEU A 183 -20.65 11.64 -4.25
N GLU A 184 -19.33 11.80 -4.31
CA GLU A 184 -18.59 12.68 -3.40
C GLU A 184 -18.98 14.15 -3.59
N MET A 185 -19.06 14.60 -4.85
CA MET A 185 -19.52 15.95 -5.17
C MET A 185 -20.95 16.20 -4.67
N ASP A 186 -21.85 15.25 -4.87
CA ASP A 186 -23.24 15.33 -4.38
C ASP A 186 -23.29 15.40 -2.85
N HIS A 187 -22.48 14.61 -2.14
CA HIS A 187 -22.38 14.69 -0.69
C HIS A 187 -21.83 16.06 -0.24
N HIS A 188 -20.88 16.66 -0.96
CA HIS A 188 -20.39 17.99 -0.66
C HIS A 188 -21.49 19.05 -0.83
N LEU A 189 -22.28 18.97 -1.90
CA LEU A 189 -23.42 19.87 -2.15
C LEU A 189 -24.55 19.68 -1.12
N ALA A 190 -24.81 18.45 -0.69
CA ALA A 190 -25.76 18.15 0.38
C ALA A 190 -25.30 18.71 1.74
N SER A 191 -24.00 18.60 2.04
CA SER A 191 -23.44 19.12 3.30
C SER A 191 -23.36 20.64 3.35
N SER A 192 -23.15 21.31 2.21
CA SER A 192 -23.10 22.78 2.14
C SER A 192 -24.49 23.41 2.18
N SER A 193 -25.49 22.80 1.56
CA SER A 193 -26.88 23.27 1.59
C SER A 193 -27.52 23.21 2.99
N SER A 194 -27.08 22.29 3.86
CA SER A 194 -27.56 22.19 5.24
C SER A 194 -27.15 23.37 6.14
N PHE A 195 -26.14 24.17 5.78
CA PHE A 195 -25.65 25.28 6.62
C PHE A 195 -26.41 26.61 6.43
N HIS A 196 -27.37 26.69 5.51
CA HIS A 196 -28.17 27.90 5.28
C HIS A 196 -29.57 27.89 5.93
N SER A 197 -29.86 26.92 6.81
CA SER A 197 -31.12 26.91 7.59
C SER A 197 -31.00 27.49 9.01
N VAL A 198 -29.87 28.10 9.37
CA VAL A 198 -29.68 28.70 10.71
C VAL A 198 -30.35 30.08 10.79
N ASN A 199 -31.52 30.09 11.45
CA ASN A 199 -32.13 31.18 12.21
C ASN A 199 -32.29 32.57 11.57
N LEU A 200 -33.37 32.72 10.81
CA LEU A 200 -34.21 33.93 10.84
C LEU A 200 -35.47 33.67 11.71
N ALA A 201 -35.27 33.16 12.92
CA ALA A 201 -36.30 33.12 13.94
C ALA A 201 -36.31 34.46 14.71
N GLY A 202 -37.13 35.39 14.22
CA GLY A 202 -37.96 36.26 15.07
C GLY A 202 -37.29 37.18 16.09
N ALA A 203 -36.72 38.28 15.63
CA ALA A 203 -36.70 39.52 16.42
C ALA A 203 -37.90 40.39 15.99
N ASN A 204 -39.12 39.99 16.37
CA ASN A 204 -40.26 40.90 16.34
C ASN A 204 -41.36 40.44 17.31
N GLY A 205 -41.52 41.21 18.39
CA GLY A 205 -42.80 41.45 19.05
C GLY A 205 -43.25 40.46 20.12
N GLN A 206 -43.02 40.80 21.39
CA GLN A 206 -44.11 40.82 22.37
C GLN A 206 -43.73 41.63 23.61
N ALA A 207 -44.22 42.87 23.64
CA ALA A 207 -44.47 43.64 24.84
C ALA A 207 -45.97 43.52 25.20
N ASN A 208 -46.29 43.73 26.47
CA ASN A 208 -47.56 43.51 27.21
C ASN A 208 -47.67 42.10 27.78
N GLY A 209 -47.90 41.85 29.08
CA GLY A 209 -48.21 42.71 30.22
C GLY A 209 -49.08 41.91 31.21
N HIS A 210 -48.74 42.01 32.51
CA HIS A 210 -49.56 41.72 33.71
C HIS A 210 -49.85 40.29 34.23
N ALA A 211 -49.25 40.02 35.39
CA ALA A 211 -49.86 39.77 36.71
C ALA A 211 -50.64 38.47 37.01
N ASN A 212 -49.99 37.60 37.81
CA ASN A 212 -50.45 36.88 39.02
C ASN A 212 -49.41 35.76 39.26
N GLY A 213 -48.80 35.51 40.43
CA GLY A 213 -49.23 35.67 41.81
C GLY A 213 -49.10 34.28 42.48
N HIS A 214 -48.26 34.19 43.53
CA HIS A 214 -48.05 33.06 44.48
C HIS A 214 -47.25 31.84 43.97
N ALA A 215 -46.01 31.60 44.42
CA ALA A 215 -45.54 31.20 45.75
C ALA A 215 -45.81 29.72 46.09
N ASN A 216 -44.79 28.86 45.95
CA ASN A 216 -44.29 28.05 47.08
C ASN A 216 -42.95 27.34 46.77
N GLY A 217 -42.03 27.39 47.73
CA GLY A 217 -41.16 26.27 48.08
C GLY A 217 -39.82 26.09 47.36
N GLN A 218 -38.82 26.88 47.74
CA GLN A 218 -37.40 26.51 47.63
C GLN A 218 -37.05 25.34 48.59
N ALA A 219 -36.04 24.55 48.18
CA ALA A 219 -34.79 24.28 48.93
C ALA A 219 -34.43 22.81 49.16
N ASN A 220 -33.13 22.55 48.87
CA ASN A 220 -32.25 21.42 49.22
C ASN A 220 -32.42 20.10 48.43
N GLY A 221 -31.39 19.54 47.79
CA GLY A 221 -29.98 19.91 47.75
C GLY A 221 -29.18 19.01 46.82
N GLN A 222 -28.09 19.58 46.30
CA GLN A 222 -26.81 18.97 45.95
C GLN A 222 -26.75 17.47 45.60
N ALA A 223 -26.50 17.18 44.31
CA ALA A 223 -25.53 16.17 43.88
C ALA A 223 -25.11 16.48 42.44
N ASN A 224 -24.18 17.43 42.29
CA ASN A 224 -23.54 17.76 41.03
C ASN A 224 -22.43 16.72 40.77
N GLY A 225 -22.78 15.61 40.13
CA GLY A 225 -21.82 14.64 39.57
C GLY A 225 -21.59 14.97 38.11
N SER A 226 -20.56 15.75 37.83
CA SER A 226 -20.10 16.05 36.47
C SER A 226 -19.61 14.77 35.78
N SER A 227 -20.48 14.13 34.99
CA SER A 227 -20.05 13.13 34.02
C SER A 227 -19.49 13.86 32.79
N SER A 228 -18.18 14.06 32.81
CA SER A 228 -17.37 14.41 31.65
C SER A 228 -17.64 13.41 30.51
N GLN A 229 -18.37 13.86 29.50
CA GLN A 229 -18.46 13.13 28.23
C GLN A 229 -17.07 13.11 27.57
N PRO A 230 -16.56 11.94 27.14
CA PRO A 230 -15.32 11.88 26.40
C PRO A 230 -15.58 12.27 24.94
N HIS A 231 -15.51 13.56 24.63
CA HIS A 231 -15.22 14.04 23.29
C HIS A 231 -13.78 13.69 22.93
N THR A 232 -13.47 12.48 22.43
CA THR A 232 -12.07 12.20 22.00
C THR A 232 -11.81 11.03 21.05
N LEU A 233 -12.78 10.53 20.26
CA LEU A 233 -12.45 9.56 19.19
C LEU A 233 -13.09 9.81 17.83
N GLN A 234 -14.14 10.63 17.74
CA GLN A 234 -14.80 10.92 16.45
C GLN A 234 -14.11 12.03 15.63
N GLN A 235 -13.29 12.88 16.25
CA GLN A 235 -12.54 13.95 15.57
C GLN A 235 -11.21 13.51 14.95
N ILE A 236 -10.73 12.29 15.23
CA ILE A 236 -9.52 11.75 14.56
C ILE A 236 -9.89 11.06 13.23
N HIS A 237 -11.14 10.65 13.05
CA HIS A 237 -11.61 10.00 11.82
C HIS A 237 -11.91 10.96 10.65
N THR A 238 -12.08 12.26 10.92
CA THR A 238 -12.39 13.27 9.89
C THR A 238 -11.15 13.87 9.22
N GLY A 239 -9.94 13.55 9.70
CA GLY A 239 -8.67 14.08 9.17
C GLY A 239 -8.15 13.43 7.88
N PHE A 240 -8.77 12.34 7.39
CA PHE A 240 -8.36 11.66 6.15
C PHE A 240 -9.19 12.01 4.91
N LYS A 241 -9.99 13.09 4.97
CA LYS A 241 -10.64 13.64 3.77
C LYS A 241 -9.74 14.66 3.10
N LYS A 242 -9.17 14.30 1.95
CA LYS A 242 -8.95 15.16 0.77
C LYS A 242 -7.84 14.59 -0.08
N PHE A 243 -8.18 14.03 -1.24
CA PHE A 243 -7.27 13.99 -2.37
C PHE A 243 -8.05 14.11 -3.69
N VAL A 244 -8.64 15.29 -3.91
CA VAL A 244 -9.28 15.70 -5.18
C VAL A 244 -8.23 15.79 -6.27
N ALA A 245 -8.40 15.09 -7.40
CA ALA A 245 -7.54 15.19 -8.56
C ALA A 245 -7.57 16.59 -9.20
N ARG A 246 -6.39 17.11 -9.54
CA ARG A 246 -6.17 18.20 -10.50
C ARG A 246 -5.46 17.54 -11.68
N ALA A 247 -5.98 17.71 -12.89
CA ALA A 247 -5.40 17.14 -14.09
C ALA A 247 -3.91 17.51 -14.22
N PRO A 248 -3.06 16.62 -14.79
CA PRO A 248 -1.67 16.95 -15.10
C PRO A 248 -1.62 18.19 -15.99
N ARG A 249 -0.72 19.14 -15.67
CA ARG A 249 -0.39 20.21 -16.61
C ARG A 249 0.43 19.58 -17.74
N ILE A 250 -0.03 19.76 -18.97
CA ILE A 250 0.67 19.35 -20.19
C ILE A 250 1.99 20.15 -20.25
N PRO A 251 3.17 19.51 -20.20
CA PRO A 251 4.44 20.19 -20.43
C PRO A 251 4.48 20.60 -21.91
N GLY A 252 4.42 21.91 -22.19
CA GLY A 252 4.47 22.43 -23.56
C GLY A 252 3.50 23.57 -23.88
N LEU A 253 2.54 23.88 -23.00
CA LEU A 253 1.76 25.12 -23.14
C LEU A 253 2.61 26.29 -22.63
N HIS A 254 3.40 26.88 -23.53
CA HIS A 254 4.06 28.16 -23.32
C HIS A 254 2.99 29.26 -23.25
N ASP A 255 2.92 29.99 -22.13
CA ASP A 255 2.26 31.30 -22.08
C ASP A 255 3.06 32.25 -22.97
N SER A 256 2.57 32.48 -24.18
CA SER A 256 3.18 33.37 -25.16
C SER A 256 2.77 34.82 -24.89
N SER A 257 3.58 35.54 -24.13
CA SER A 257 3.69 36.99 -24.25
C SER A 257 5.14 37.34 -24.59
N SER A 258 5.29 38.07 -25.70
CA SER A 258 6.51 38.68 -26.26
C SER A 258 7.63 37.75 -26.72
N GLU A 259 7.74 37.52 -28.03
CA GLU A 259 8.88 38.03 -28.82
C GLU A 259 8.59 37.83 -30.31
N SER A 260 8.74 38.92 -31.05
CA SER A 260 8.72 38.99 -32.51
C SER A 260 10.05 38.47 -33.06
N ASP A 261 10.01 37.63 -34.08
CA ASP A 261 10.92 37.77 -35.22
C ASP A 261 10.46 36.96 -36.44
N SER A 262 10.89 37.48 -37.58
CA SER A 262 10.51 37.24 -38.96
C SER A 262 11.00 35.90 -39.55
N ASP A 263 10.23 35.33 -40.50
CA ASP A 263 10.64 35.22 -41.92
C ASP A 263 9.76 34.25 -42.73
N ASN A 264 9.12 34.84 -43.74
CA ASN A 264 9.11 34.51 -45.18
C ASN A 264 8.79 33.10 -45.75
N GLU A 265 7.88 33.16 -46.74
CA GLU A 265 7.81 32.44 -48.04
C GLU A 265 7.21 31.02 -48.20
N GLY A 266 6.19 30.92 -49.08
CA GLY A 266 6.04 29.75 -49.99
C GLY A 266 4.62 29.26 -50.35
N ARG A 267 4.16 29.60 -51.58
CA ARG A 267 3.05 29.07 -52.43
C ARG A 267 2.73 27.55 -52.28
N ASN A 268 1.55 26.99 -52.57
CA ASN A 268 0.63 27.12 -53.73
C ASN A 268 -0.70 26.31 -53.51
N PRO A 269 -1.77 26.49 -54.34
CA PRO A 269 -3.12 25.97 -54.15
C PRO A 269 -3.50 24.77 -55.06
N ASN A 270 -4.59 24.08 -54.68
CA ASN A 270 -5.54 23.25 -55.47
C ASN A 270 -5.98 22.03 -54.63
N ALA A 271 -7.15 21.40 -54.74
CA ALA A 271 -8.50 21.71 -55.19
C ALA A 271 -9.31 20.41 -54.99
N SER A 272 -10.47 20.50 -54.33
CA SER A 272 -11.70 19.73 -54.62
C SER A 272 -11.86 18.21 -54.31
N LEU A 273 -13.15 17.93 -53.98
CA LEU A 273 -13.96 16.71 -54.18
C LEU A 273 -14.08 15.64 -53.06
N SER A 274 -15.21 15.71 -52.34
CA SER A 274 -15.95 14.58 -51.72
C SER A 274 -16.52 13.63 -52.82
N PRO A 275 -16.92 12.34 -52.57
CA PRO A 275 -17.95 11.87 -51.60
C PRO A 275 -17.70 10.40 -51.11
N PRO A 276 -18.68 9.55 -50.67
CA PRO A 276 -19.98 9.73 -50.00
C PRO A 276 -20.08 9.00 -48.63
N ARG A 277 -21.20 9.27 -47.94
CA ARG A 277 -21.73 8.62 -46.72
C ARG A 277 -21.71 7.08 -46.76
N GLN A 278 -21.16 6.47 -45.70
CA GLN A 278 -21.55 5.15 -45.23
C GLN A 278 -22.29 5.26 -43.88
N SER A 279 -23.33 4.45 -43.75
CA SER A 279 -24.27 4.33 -42.64
C SER A 279 -23.60 3.82 -41.35
N ARG A 280 -23.81 4.55 -40.26
CA ARG A 280 -23.39 4.21 -38.88
C ARG A 280 -24.15 3.00 -38.31
N PRO A 281 -23.47 2.04 -37.66
CA PRO A 281 -24.03 1.37 -36.50
C PRO A 281 -24.09 2.35 -35.32
N ARG A 282 -25.10 2.19 -34.46
CA ARG A 282 -25.36 3.04 -33.29
C ARG A 282 -24.20 2.93 -32.30
N GLN A 283 -23.27 3.87 -32.42
CA GLN A 283 -22.11 4.06 -31.57
C GLN A 283 -22.60 4.69 -30.26
N ASP A 284 -22.49 3.95 -29.16
CA ASP A 284 -22.61 4.53 -27.84
C ASP A 284 -21.59 5.67 -27.75
N ARG A 285 -22.10 6.89 -27.58
CA ARG A 285 -21.24 8.08 -27.61
C ARG A 285 -20.30 7.98 -26.41
N PRO A 286 -18.96 8.10 -26.61
CA PRO A 286 -18.07 8.29 -25.49
C PRO A 286 -18.53 9.54 -24.72
N VAL A 287 -18.55 9.43 -23.40
CA VAL A 287 -18.77 10.57 -22.51
C VAL A 287 -17.59 11.51 -22.70
N VAL A 288 -17.75 12.48 -23.59
CA VAL A 288 -16.82 13.60 -23.73
C VAL A 288 -17.09 14.49 -22.54
N ILE A 289 -16.17 14.52 -21.57
CA ILE A 289 -16.16 15.54 -20.52
C ILE A 289 -15.49 16.76 -21.16
N PRO A 290 -16.22 17.82 -21.55
CA PRO A 290 -15.58 19.03 -22.00
C PRO A 290 -14.84 19.64 -20.81
N ILE A 291 -13.51 19.64 -20.85
CA ILE A 291 -12.72 20.49 -19.96
C ILE A 291 -12.94 21.90 -20.49
N ALA A 292 -13.87 22.62 -19.90
CA ALA A 292 -14.05 24.04 -20.19
C ALA A 292 -12.78 24.77 -19.76
N GLN A 293 -11.91 25.09 -20.71
CA GLN A 293 -10.97 26.18 -20.51
C GLN A 293 -11.82 27.45 -20.39
N ASN A 294 -11.81 28.05 -19.20
CA ASN A 294 -12.36 29.39 -18.99
C ASN A 294 -11.50 30.40 -19.77
N GLY A 295 -11.74 30.49 -21.07
CA GLY A 295 -11.28 31.60 -21.89
C GLY A 295 -12.13 32.81 -21.55
N HIS A 296 -11.60 33.70 -20.71
CA HIS A 296 -12.07 35.07 -20.64
C HIS A 296 -11.77 35.74 -21.99
N GLY A 297 -12.74 35.69 -22.89
CA GLY A 297 -12.73 36.46 -24.13
C GLY A 297 -12.97 37.93 -23.82
N VAL A 298 -11.92 38.73 -23.82
CA VAL A 298 -12.02 40.16 -24.12
C VAL A 298 -12.14 40.26 -25.63
N ALA A 299 -13.32 40.65 -26.10
CA ALA A 299 -13.62 40.84 -27.50
C ALA A 299 -13.09 42.20 -27.95
N ASP A 300 -11.90 42.23 -28.55
CA ASP A 300 -11.49 43.34 -29.40
C ASP A 300 -11.71 42.97 -30.86
N GLY A 301 -12.71 43.63 -31.44
CA GLY A 301 -13.05 43.50 -32.83
C GLY A 301 -12.05 44.23 -33.70
N ASN A 302 -11.28 43.49 -34.48
CA ASN A 302 -11.04 43.86 -35.88
C ASN A 302 -10.60 42.62 -36.67
N GLY A 303 -11.17 42.45 -37.86
CA GLY A 303 -11.07 41.22 -38.63
C GLY A 303 -9.67 40.91 -39.16
N THR A 304 -9.40 39.62 -39.40
CA THR A 304 -9.01 39.07 -40.71
C THR A 304 -8.75 37.55 -40.62
N ALA A 305 -9.32 36.83 -41.58
CA ALA A 305 -8.88 35.58 -42.22
C ALA A 305 -8.29 34.41 -41.41
N ASN A 306 -9.09 33.33 -41.34
CA ASN A 306 -8.72 31.94 -41.67
C ASN A 306 -7.35 31.42 -41.24
N ALA A 307 -7.11 31.32 -39.93
CA ALA A 307 -6.22 30.28 -39.41
C ALA A 307 -7.04 28.98 -39.31
N HIS A 308 -6.73 28.00 -40.17
CA HIS A 308 -7.24 26.64 -40.08
C HIS A 308 -6.59 25.98 -38.84
N GLY A 309 -7.03 26.41 -37.66
CA GLY A 309 -6.62 25.84 -36.40
C GLY A 309 -7.02 24.38 -36.42
N SER A 310 -6.02 23.50 -36.52
CA SER A 310 -6.20 22.07 -36.26
C SER A 310 -7.06 21.95 -35.01
N PRO A 311 -8.24 21.31 -35.08
CA PRO A 311 -9.17 21.28 -33.97
C PRO A 311 -8.39 20.81 -32.75
N GLU A 312 -8.38 21.64 -31.70
CA GLU A 312 -7.69 21.37 -30.45
C GLU A 312 -8.18 20.01 -29.97
N ARG A 313 -7.36 18.97 -30.21
CA ARG A 313 -7.76 17.60 -29.97
C ARG A 313 -7.77 17.43 -28.46
N THR A 314 -8.95 17.56 -27.87
CA THR A 314 -9.16 17.24 -26.46
C THR A 314 -8.92 15.75 -26.31
N LEU A 315 -7.70 15.37 -25.91
CA LEU A 315 -7.38 13.99 -25.61
C LEU A 315 -8.27 13.55 -24.44
N THR A 316 -9.07 12.53 -24.69
CA THR A 316 -9.86 11.92 -23.62
C THR A 316 -8.91 11.30 -22.59
N ILE A 317 -9.31 11.20 -21.31
CA ILE A 317 -8.52 10.52 -20.27
C ILE A 317 -8.15 9.09 -20.71
N VAL A 318 -9.00 8.45 -21.51
CA VAL A 318 -8.76 7.13 -22.10
C VAL A 318 -7.61 7.17 -23.10
N GLU A 319 -7.60 8.12 -24.04
CA GLU A 319 -6.49 8.29 -25.00
C GLU A 319 -5.19 8.69 -24.28
N LEU A 320 -5.27 9.60 -23.29
CA LEU A 320 -4.10 9.98 -22.51
C LEU A 320 -3.54 8.76 -21.79
N ASN A 321 -4.38 7.91 -21.18
CA ASN A 321 -3.96 6.68 -20.52
C ASN A 321 -3.30 5.68 -21.48
N GLN A 322 -3.75 5.62 -22.73
CA GLN A 322 -3.26 4.65 -23.71
C GLN A 322 -1.94 5.05 -24.38
N ASP A 323 -1.44 6.28 -24.14
CA ASP A 323 -0.21 6.75 -24.74
C ASP A 323 1.03 6.18 -24.01
N PRO A 324 1.76 5.21 -24.60
CA PRO A 324 2.93 4.60 -23.98
C PRO A 324 4.09 5.61 -23.81
N ASP A 325 4.12 6.67 -24.63
CA ASP A 325 5.18 7.67 -24.61
C ASP A 325 5.04 8.63 -23.42
N ILE A 326 3.80 8.81 -22.92
CA ILE A 326 3.52 9.61 -21.70
C ILE A 326 3.87 8.81 -20.44
N TRP A 327 3.62 7.49 -20.43
CA TRP A 327 3.69 6.68 -19.21
C TRP A 327 4.93 5.80 -19.07
N GLY A 328 5.72 5.60 -20.14
CA GLY A 328 7.07 5.02 -20.15
C GLY A 328 7.20 3.54 -19.75
N VAL A 329 6.27 3.01 -18.94
CA VAL A 329 6.15 1.59 -18.58
C VAL A 329 4.70 1.30 -18.23
N GLU A 330 4.03 0.47 -19.04
CA GLU A 330 2.67 0.02 -18.76
C GLU A 330 2.68 -0.97 -17.60
N TRP A 331 2.53 -0.50 -16.37
CA TRP A 331 2.49 -1.36 -15.18
C TRP A 331 1.13 -2.07 -15.11
N HIS A 332 1.07 -3.22 -15.77
CA HIS A 332 -0.08 -4.11 -15.70
C HIS A 332 -0.12 -4.85 -14.36
N ASN A 333 -1.24 -4.70 -13.66
CA ASN A 333 -1.65 -5.67 -12.67
C ASN A 333 -1.81 -7.03 -13.36
N PRO A 334 -1.35 -8.17 -12.80
CA PRO A 334 -0.87 -8.40 -11.44
C PRO A 334 0.66 -8.34 -11.23
N ASN A 335 1.43 -7.74 -12.14
CA ASN A 335 2.90 -7.83 -12.11
C ASN A 335 3.53 -7.20 -10.87
N GLN A 336 2.92 -6.17 -10.28
CA GLN A 336 3.39 -5.59 -9.02
C GLN A 336 3.44 -6.59 -7.86
N ILE A 337 2.50 -7.54 -7.80
CA ILE A 337 2.46 -8.56 -6.74
C ILE A 337 3.65 -9.53 -6.88
N ARG A 338 4.19 -9.71 -8.09
CA ARG A 338 5.39 -10.51 -8.31
C ARG A 338 6.61 -9.93 -7.58
N LEU A 339 6.68 -8.62 -7.39
CA LEU A 339 7.74 -7.99 -6.58
C LEU A 339 7.65 -8.42 -5.12
N LEU A 340 6.44 -8.44 -4.54
CA LEU A 340 6.21 -8.91 -3.17
C LEU A 340 6.55 -10.40 -3.03
N ILE A 341 6.15 -11.23 -4.00
CA ILE A 341 6.50 -12.66 -4.02
C ILE A 341 8.01 -12.84 -4.10
N ALA A 342 8.68 -12.16 -5.02
CA ALA A 342 10.14 -12.25 -5.18
C ALA A 342 10.85 -11.80 -3.90
N ALA A 343 10.44 -10.67 -3.31
CA ALA A 343 10.99 -10.17 -2.05
C ALA A 343 10.84 -11.19 -0.92
N ALA A 344 9.64 -11.76 -0.73
CA ALA A 344 9.39 -12.76 0.29
C ALA A 344 10.17 -14.07 0.06
N ILE A 345 10.32 -14.50 -1.21
CA ILE A 345 11.12 -15.69 -1.56
C ILE A 345 12.59 -15.48 -1.22
N PHE A 346 13.19 -14.36 -1.65
CA PHE A 346 14.59 -14.08 -1.29
C PHE A 346 14.76 -14.03 0.22
N HIS A 347 13.83 -13.38 0.93
CA HIS A 347 13.86 -13.30 2.39
C HIS A 347 13.87 -14.70 3.02
N VAL A 348 12.87 -15.54 2.72
CA VAL A 348 12.76 -16.87 3.35
C VAL A 348 13.92 -17.80 2.96
N LEU A 349 14.45 -17.69 1.74
CA LEU A 349 15.62 -18.47 1.30
C LEU A 349 16.86 -18.12 2.12
N GLY A 350 17.10 -16.83 2.35
CA GLY A 350 18.17 -16.37 3.23
C GLY A 350 18.05 -16.96 4.63
N ASN A 351 16.85 -16.85 5.22
CA ASN A 351 16.55 -17.40 6.54
C ASN A 351 16.70 -18.92 6.61
N CYS A 352 16.32 -19.64 5.55
CA CYS A 352 16.51 -21.08 5.47
C CYS A 352 17.99 -21.45 5.42
N VAL A 353 18.78 -20.80 4.57
CA VAL A 353 20.21 -21.06 4.41
C VAL A 353 20.98 -20.79 5.71
N THR A 354 20.76 -19.64 6.36
CA THR A 354 21.41 -19.37 7.66
C THR A 354 20.90 -20.29 8.78
N THR A 355 19.66 -20.79 8.71
CA THR A 355 19.17 -21.74 9.71
C THR A 355 19.76 -23.14 9.54
N ILE A 356 19.91 -23.61 8.30
CA ILE A 356 20.48 -24.94 8.02
C ILE A 356 21.98 -24.97 8.28
N TRP A 357 22.71 -23.91 7.89
CA TRP A 357 24.16 -23.81 8.01
C TRP A 357 24.56 -22.64 8.92
N ALA A 358 24.05 -22.62 10.14
CA ALA A 358 24.23 -21.49 11.08
C ALA A 358 25.69 -21.13 11.39
N MET A 359 26.61 -22.10 11.28
CA MET A 359 28.05 -21.89 11.53
C MET A 359 28.83 -21.53 10.25
N SER A 360 28.19 -21.47 9.08
CA SER A 360 28.85 -21.22 7.80
C SER A 360 28.91 -19.73 7.47
N THR A 361 30.13 -19.21 7.24
CA THR A 361 30.35 -17.85 6.74
C THR A 361 29.66 -17.61 5.40
N ALA A 362 29.64 -18.61 4.52
CA ALA A 362 28.97 -18.52 3.22
C ALA A 362 27.44 -18.44 3.37
N ALA A 363 26.88 -19.16 4.33
CA ALA A 363 25.45 -19.08 4.63
C ALA A 363 25.07 -17.71 5.21
N MET A 364 25.92 -17.15 6.08
CA MET A 364 25.76 -15.78 6.56
C MET A 364 25.86 -14.75 5.43
N ALA A 365 26.81 -14.91 4.50
CA ALA A 365 26.91 -14.05 3.33
C ALA A 365 25.64 -14.12 2.46
N ALA A 366 25.15 -15.34 2.18
CA ALA A 366 23.92 -15.56 1.42
C ALA A 366 22.70 -14.92 2.09
N PHE A 367 22.59 -15.02 3.42
CA PHE A 367 21.57 -14.35 4.21
C PHE A 367 21.60 -12.82 4.02
N HIS A 368 22.77 -12.18 4.18
CA HIS A 368 22.91 -10.74 3.98
C HIS A 368 22.58 -10.29 2.55
N ILE A 369 23.03 -11.04 1.54
CA ILE A 369 22.71 -10.78 0.13
C ILE A 369 21.20 -10.87 -0.10
N SER A 370 20.55 -11.90 0.45
CA SER A 370 19.10 -12.07 0.29
C SER A 370 18.31 -10.91 0.91
N TYR A 371 18.75 -10.36 2.04
CA TYR A 371 18.16 -9.17 2.66
C TYR A 371 18.41 -7.94 1.78
N GLY A 372 19.62 -7.82 1.23
CA GLY A 372 20.00 -6.78 0.27
C GLY A 372 19.16 -6.77 -1.00
N LEU A 373 18.56 -7.90 -1.39
CA LEU A 373 17.61 -7.98 -2.50
C LEU A 373 16.16 -7.75 -2.06
N SER A 374 15.76 -8.36 -0.94
CA SER A 374 14.37 -8.38 -0.47
C SER A 374 13.84 -6.99 -0.14
N PHE A 375 14.59 -6.19 0.62
CA PHE A 375 14.09 -4.89 1.07
C PHE A 375 14.04 -3.82 -0.03
N PRO A 376 15.02 -3.74 -0.95
CA PRO A 376 14.85 -2.90 -2.13
C PRO A 376 13.65 -3.30 -2.99
N LEU A 377 13.34 -4.61 -3.13
CA LEU A 377 12.13 -5.04 -3.84
C LEU A 377 10.85 -4.61 -3.11
N TYR A 378 10.77 -4.71 -1.79
CA TYR A 378 9.64 -4.18 -1.01
C TYR A 378 9.52 -2.66 -1.15
N ALA A 379 10.64 -1.92 -1.06
CA ALA A 379 10.64 -0.47 -1.24
C ALA A 379 10.25 -0.06 -2.66
N TYR A 380 10.66 -0.84 -3.67
CA TYR A 380 10.28 -0.63 -5.05
C TYR A 380 8.79 -0.91 -5.28
N TYR A 381 8.24 -1.97 -4.66
CA TYR A 381 6.79 -2.18 -4.63
C TYR A 381 6.06 -0.96 -4.04
N LEU A 382 6.51 -0.43 -2.89
CA LEU A 382 5.92 0.78 -2.30
C LEU A 382 6.02 1.99 -3.24
N TYR A 383 7.12 2.14 -3.96
CA TYR A 383 7.28 3.21 -4.95
C TYR A 383 6.26 3.07 -6.06
N VAL A 384 6.18 1.88 -6.69
CA VAL A 384 5.23 1.59 -7.77
C VAL A 384 3.79 1.77 -7.29
N ASP A 385 3.40 1.21 -6.14
CA ASP A 385 2.03 1.28 -5.62
C ASP A 385 1.61 2.73 -5.30
N ASN A 386 2.50 3.54 -4.71
CA ASN A 386 2.19 4.93 -4.36
C ASN A 386 2.39 5.93 -5.50
N HIS A 387 3.05 5.57 -6.60
CA HIS A 387 3.31 6.48 -7.72
C HIS A 387 2.71 6.00 -9.05
N ALA A 388 2.10 4.82 -9.07
CA ALA A 388 1.27 4.40 -10.19
C ALA A 388 0.17 5.44 -10.41
N LEU A 389 0.08 5.91 -11.64
CA LEU A 389 -0.90 6.93 -12.05
C LEU A 389 -2.25 6.30 -12.37
N ARG A 390 -2.27 4.98 -12.63
CA ARG A 390 -3.48 4.18 -12.74
C ARG A 390 -3.80 3.54 -11.40
N GLN A 391 -5.05 3.64 -10.98
CA GLN A 391 -5.56 2.85 -9.87
C GLN A 391 -5.49 1.37 -10.27
N THR A 392 -4.83 0.58 -9.45
CA THR A 392 -4.78 -0.86 -9.64
C THR A 392 -5.66 -1.53 -8.60
N LYS A 393 -6.35 -2.62 -8.96
CA LYS A 393 -7.14 -3.42 -8.00
C LYS A 393 -6.45 -4.73 -7.68
N ILE A 394 -6.06 -4.93 -6.43
CA ILE A 394 -5.53 -6.20 -5.93
C ILE A 394 -6.68 -6.96 -5.29
N TYR A 395 -7.00 -8.13 -5.83
CA TYR A 395 -8.06 -8.97 -5.28
C TYR A 395 -7.46 -9.88 -4.21
N LEU A 396 -7.95 -9.74 -2.99
CA LEU A 396 -7.47 -10.53 -1.87
C LEU A 396 -7.93 -11.99 -2.02
N PRO A 397 -7.12 -12.96 -1.55
CA PRO A 397 -7.48 -14.35 -1.66
C PRO A 397 -8.68 -14.66 -0.76
N ASP A 398 -9.46 -15.64 -1.18
CA ASP A 398 -10.50 -16.26 -0.36
C ASP A 398 -9.92 -16.75 0.97
N CYS A 399 -10.31 -16.11 2.08
CA CYS A 399 -9.86 -16.45 3.43
C CYS A 399 -10.80 -17.44 4.13
N SER A 400 -11.50 -18.29 3.38
CA SER A 400 -12.24 -19.43 3.95
C SER A 400 -11.36 -20.21 4.92
N LYS A 401 -11.97 -20.61 6.04
CA LYS A 401 -11.27 -21.23 7.19
C LYS A 401 -10.34 -22.36 6.74
N PHE A 402 -10.79 -23.20 5.82
CA PHE A 402 -9.99 -24.31 5.28
C PHE A 402 -8.73 -23.83 4.57
N LYS A 403 -8.82 -22.86 3.63
CA LYS A 403 -7.64 -22.35 2.91
C LYS A 403 -6.67 -21.62 3.83
N THR A 404 -7.18 -20.91 4.83
CA THR A 404 -6.35 -20.29 5.86
C THR A 404 -5.59 -21.33 6.67
N ILE A 405 -6.28 -22.40 7.13
CA ILE A 405 -5.65 -23.53 7.83
C ILE A 405 -4.58 -24.17 6.94
N THR A 406 -4.85 -24.41 5.66
CA THR A 406 -3.84 -24.95 4.73
C THR A 406 -2.60 -24.06 4.65
N GLY A 407 -2.77 -22.74 4.53
CA GLY A 407 -1.66 -21.80 4.51
C GLY A 407 -0.81 -21.86 5.78
N VAL A 408 -1.46 -21.86 6.94
CA VAL A 408 -0.79 -21.99 8.25
C VAL A 408 -0.03 -23.32 8.35
N CYS A 409 -0.66 -24.44 7.94
CA CYS A 409 0.00 -25.75 7.94
C CYS A 409 1.23 -25.77 7.03
N LEU A 410 1.16 -25.20 5.83
CA LEU A 410 2.31 -25.12 4.92
C LEU A 410 3.46 -24.31 5.54
N SER A 411 3.16 -23.19 6.19
CA SER A 411 4.15 -22.39 6.89
C SER A 411 4.83 -23.16 8.04
N LEU A 412 4.02 -23.86 8.86
CA LEU A 412 4.53 -24.67 9.98
C LEU A 412 5.39 -25.84 9.49
N ILE A 413 4.98 -26.52 8.42
CA ILE A 413 5.75 -27.61 7.82
C ILE A 413 7.08 -27.08 7.27
N GLY A 414 7.06 -25.97 6.52
CA GLY A 414 8.26 -25.34 5.98
C GLY A 414 9.27 -24.97 7.07
N ALA A 415 8.82 -24.24 8.10
CA ALA A 415 9.67 -23.85 9.23
C ALA A 415 10.23 -25.06 9.99
N THR A 416 9.39 -26.08 10.25
CA THR A 416 9.80 -27.29 10.97
C THR A 416 10.82 -28.10 10.17
N ALA A 417 10.62 -28.25 8.87
CA ALA A 417 11.55 -28.95 7.98
C ALA A 417 12.92 -28.25 7.94
N THR A 418 12.94 -26.92 7.81
CA THR A 418 14.17 -26.12 7.81
C THR A 418 14.94 -26.24 9.12
N VAL A 419 14.25 -26.11 10.27
CA VAL A 419 14.89 -26.24 11.59
C VAL A 419 15.44 -27.65 11.80
N ARG A 420 14.68 -28.69 11.43
CA ARG A 420 15.15 -30.08 11.52
C ARG A 420 16.39 -30.33 10.65
N ALA A 421 16.43 -29.78 9.44
CA ALA A 421 17.60 -29.87 8.57
C ALA A 421 18.83 -29.20 9.21
N GLY A 422 18.66 -28.02 9.84
CA GLY A 422 19.75 -27.35 10.57
C GLY A 422 20.27 -28.14 11.77
N LEU A 423 19.37 -28.73 12.56
CA LEU A 423 19.75 -29.61 13.68
C LEU A 423 20.50 -30.85 13.18
N PHE A 424 20.07 -31.44 12.07
CA PHE A 424 20.75 -32.57 11.45
C PHE A 424 22.17 -32.20 11.01
N VAL A 425 22.34 -31.07 10.31
CA VAL A 425 23.68 -30.59 9.89
C VAL A 425 24.58 -30.31 11.09
N ALA A 426 24.06 -29.65 12.13
CA ALA A 426 24.82 -29.33 13.34
C ALA A 426 25.26 -30.58 14.12
N THR A 427 24.35 -31.54 14.30
CA THR A 427 24.66 -32.82 14.99
C THR A 427 25.68 -33.65 14.23
N ARG A 428 25.60 -33.69 12.90
CA ARG A 428 26.59 -34.37 12.07
C ARG A 428 27.98 -33.73 12.19
N ALA A 429 28.06 -32.40 12.11
CA ALA A 429 29.33 -31.70 12.26
C ALA A 429 29.97 -31.97 13.64
N ALA A 430 29.16 -31.98 14.71
CA ALA A 430 29.64 -32.31 16.04
C ALA A 430 30.10 -33.78 16.17
N ALA A 431 29.43 -34.73 15.49
CA ALA A 431 29.86 -36.13 15.49
C ALA A 431 31.19 -36.33 14.76
N GLU A 432 31.40 -35.62 13.64
CA GLU A 432 32.66 -35.62 12.89
C GLU A 432 33.82 -35.03 13.73
N GLU A 433 33.59 -33.92 14.45
CA GLU A 433 34.60 -33.31 15.33
C GLU A 433 35.01 -34.23 16.49
N ASN A 434 34.08 -35.02 17.02
CA ASN A 434 34.34 -35.98 18.10
C ASN A 434 34.91 -37.32 17.60
N GLY A 435 35.24 -37.46 16.31
CA GLY A 435 35.78 -38.70 15.75
C GLY A 435 34.80 -39.87 15.74
N MET A 436 33.49 -39.63 15.92
CA MET A 436 32.43 -40.66 15.90
C MET A 436 31.99 -40.99 14.47
N VAL A 437 32.97 -41.20 13.57
CA VAL A 437 32.74 -41.52 12.16
C VAL A 437 32.33 -42.99 12.05
N GLY A 438 31.07 -43.31 12.36
CA GLY A 438 30.57 -44.69 12.25
C GLY A 438 29.14 -44.96 12.71
N PHE A 439 28.52 -44.06 13.50
CA PHE A 439 27.12 -44.23 13.90
C PHE A 439 26.18 -43.62 12.86
N GLY A 440 25.86 -44.40 11.82
CA GLY A 440 24.73 -44.12 10.94
C GLY A 440 23.43 -44.26 11.71
N PHE A 441 22.77 -43.15 12.03
CA PHE A 441 21.39 -43.16 12.51
C PHE A 441 20.43 -43.27 11.31
N PHE A 442 19.54 -44.27 11.38
CA PHE A 442 18.35 -44.45 10.53
C PHE A 442 17.20 -43.54 10.98
#